data_AF-A0A529W2A3-F1
#
_entry.id   AF-A0A529W2A3-F1
#
_cell.length_a   1.000
_cell.length_b   1.000
_cell.length_c   1.000
_cell.angle_alpha   90.00
_cell.angle_beta   90.00
_cell.angle_gamma   90.00
#
_symmetry.space_group_name_H-M   'P 1'
#
loop_
_entity.id
_entity.type
_entity.pdbx_description
1 polymer ?
#
loop_
_entity_poly.entity_id
_entity_poly.type
_entity_poly.pdbx_seq_one_letter_code
_entity_poly.pdbx_strand_id
1 'polypeptide(L)' 'GRPVAELMEAGAHVVTRAQVMDGIAEMIHDVQVEATFPDGTKLVTVHEPIR' A
#
# COMPACT_ATOMS: atom_id res chain seq x y z
N GLY A 1 -6.22 -1.40 -16.69
CA GLY A 1 -5.74 -1.48 -15.30
C GLY A 1 -5.49 -0.09 -14.79
N ARG A 2 -5.62 0.15 -13.47
CA ARG A 2 -5.24 1.42 -12.86
C ARG A 2 -3.72 1.60 -12.98
N PRO A 3 -3.20 2.81 -13.25
CA PRO A 3 -1.76 3.05 -13.24
C PRO A 3 -1.17 2.80 -11.85
N VAL A 4 0.13 2.46 -11.81
CA VAL A 4 0.87 2.16 -10.57
C VAL A 4 0.66 3.24 -9.50
N ALA A 5 0.71 4.52 -9.90
CA ALA A 5 0.54 5.65 -8.99
C ALA A 5 -0.83 5.66 -8.29
N GLU A 6 -1.89 5.27 -9.00
CA GLU A 6 -3.25 5.22 -8.45
C GLU A 6 -3.43 4.04 -7.48
N LEU A 7 -2.69 2.94 -7.69
CA LEU A 7 -2.63 1.82 -6.75
C LEU A 7 -1.83 2.16 -5.49
N MET A 8 -0.74 2.91 -5.62
CA MET A 8 0.05 3.39 -4.47
C MET A 8 -0.78 4.29 -3.56
N GLU A 9 -1.51 5.26 -4.14
CA GLU A 9 -2.38 6.15 -3.39
C GLU A 9 -3.54 5.39 -2.74
N ALA A 10 -4.24 4.55 -3.50
CA ALA A 10 -5.36 3.79 -2.98
C ALA A 10 -4.95 2.80 -1.88
N GLY A 11 -3.76 2.20 -1.97
CA GLY A 11 -3.22 1.27 -0.99
C GLY A 11 -3.11 1.87 0.42
N ALA A 12 -2.82 3.17 0.52
CA ALA A 12 -2.69 3.87 1.79
C ALA A 12 -4.03 4.29 2.43
N HIS A 13 -5.16 3.94 1.80
CA HIS A 13 -6.52 4.23 2.29
C HIS A 13 -7.36 2.95 2.49
N VAL A 14 -6.77 1.77 2.35
CA VAL A 14 -7.49 0.49 2.49
C VAL A 14 -7.75 0.15 3.95
N VAL A 15 -6.77 0.44 4.83
CA VAL A 15 -6.83 0.16 6.26
C VAL A 15 -6.57 1.46 7.01
N THR A 16 -7.43 1.72 7.99
CA THR A 16 -7.32 2.87 8.88
C THR A 16 -6.76 2.48 10.24
N ARG A 17 -6.25 3.46 10.99
CA ARG A 17 -5.78 3.26 12.37
C ARG A 17 -6.82 2.64 13.29
N ALA A 18 -8.11 2.88 13.05
CA ALA A 18 -9.20 2.29 13.84
C ALA A 18 -9.44 0.79 13.59
N GLN A 19 -8.84 0.23 12.53
CA GLN A 19 -9.02 -1.18 12.13
C GLN A 19 -7.87 -2.08 12.59
N VAL A 20 -6.91 -1.54 13.33
CA VAL A 20 -5.73 -2.26 13.81
C VAL A 20 -5.56 -2.10 15.31
N MET A 21 -4.74 -2.95 15.92
CA MET A 21 -4.37 -2.83 17.33
C MET A 21 -3.45 -1.62 17.53
N ASP A 22 -3.45 -1.06 18.75
CA ASP A 22 -2.56 0.04 19.12
C ASP A 22 -1.09 -0.28 18.80
N GLY A 23 -0.39 0.66 18.19
CA GLY A 23 1.02 0.52 17.80
C GLY A 23 1.25 -0.15 16.44
N ILE A 24 0.25 -0.81 15.83
CA ILE A 24 0.44 -1.49 14.54
C ILE A 24 0.70 -0.52 13.40
N ALA A 25 0.04 0.65 13.39
CA ALA A 25 0.25 1.65 12.35
C ALA A 25 1.69 2.21 12.37
N GLU A 26 2.28 2.33 13.55
CA GLU A 26 3.67 2.77 13.74
C GLU A 26 4.68 1.70 13.35
N MET A 27 4.32 0.41 13.41
CA MET A 27 5.20 -0.71 13.09
C MET A 27 5.34 -0.95 11.58
N ILE A 28 4.35 -0.54 10.78
CA ILE A 28 4.31 -0.82 9.34
C ILE A 28 4.57 0.48 8.56
N HIS A 29 5.84 0.74 8.29
CA HIS A 29 6.25 1.91 7.50
C HIS A 29 5.99 1.72 6.00
N ASP A 30 6.26 0.51 5.50
CA ASP A 30 6.19 0.22 4.08
C ASP A 30 5.52 -1.14 3.84
N VAL A 31 4.72 -1.22 2.79
CA VAL A 31 4.24 -2.48 2.22
C VAL A 31 4.70 -2.57 0.79
N GLN A 32 5.39 -3.66 0.46
CA GLN A 32 5.89 -3.94 -0.88
C GLN A 32 5.15 -5.13 -1.50
N VAL A 33 4.70 -4.97 -2.74
CA VAL A 33 4.00 -6.01 -3.49
C VAL A 33 4.46 -6.00 -4.94
N GLU A 34 4.79 -7.17 -5.48
CA GLU A 34 4.96 -7.34 -6.92
C GLU A 34 3.60 -7.52 -7.59
N ALA A 35 3.28 -6.65 -8.54
CA ALA A 35 2.05 -6.73 -9.31
C ALA A 35 2.37 -6.78 -10.81
N THR A 36 1.61 -7.59 -11.54
CA THR A 36 1.71 -7.67 -13.00
C THR A 36 0.86 -6.59 -13.65
N PHE A 37 1.52 -5.69 -14.37
CA PHE A 37 0.89 -4.65 -15.19
C PHE A 37 0.94 -5.06 -16.67
N PRO A 38 0.15 -4.40 -17.54
CA PRO A 38 0.19 -4.66 -18.99
C PRO A 38 1.58 -4.51 -19.62
N ASP A 39 2.48 -3.75 -18.99
CA ASP A 39 3.85 -3.50 -19.43
C ASP A 39 4.91 -4.29 -18.64
N GLY A 40 4.49 -5.24 -17.78
CA GLY A 40 5.38 -6.13 -17.05
C GLY A 40 5.14 -6.16 -15.54
N THR A 41 5.87 -7.01 -14.84
CA THR A 41 5.84 -7.08 -13.37
C THR A 41 6.62 -5.92 -12.78
N LYS A 42 6.05 -5.26 -11.77
CA LYS A 42 6.66 -4.13 -11.08
C LYS A 42 6.53 -4.30 -9.57
N LEU A 43 7.59 -3.94 -8.85
CA LEU A 43 7.56 -3.80 -7.40
C LEU A 43 6.87 -2.47 -7.06
N VAL A 44 5.77 -2.54 -6.32
CA VAL A 44 5.03 -1.38 -5.83
C VAL A 44 5.31 -1.25 -4.34
N THR A 45 5.69 -0.05 -3.90
CA THR A 45 5.89 0.27 -2.48
C THR A 45 4.84 1.27 -2.05
N VAL A 46 4.12 0.97 -0.97
CA VAL A 46 3.17 1.90 -0.34
C VAL A 46 3.79 2.34 0.98
N HIS A 47 4.10 3.64 1.06
CA HIS A 47 4.60 4.28 2.27
C HIS A 47 3.44 4.66 3.18
N GLU A 48 3.59 4.40 4.48
CA GLU A 48 2.60 4.62 5.53
C GLU A 48 1.20 4.11 5.13
N PRO A 49 1.06 2.79 4.91
CA PRO A 49 -0.14 2.21 4.33
C PRO A 49 -1.37 2.24 5.26
N ILE A 50 -1.19 2.60 6.53
CA ILE A 50 -2.26 2.65 7.55
C ILE A 50 -2.40 4.08 8.07
N ARG A 51 -3.51 4.75 7.74
CA ARG A 51 -3.77 6.16 8.08
C ARG A 51 -4.95 6.37 9.04
#